data_AF-W7J9K0-F1
#
_entry.id   AF-W7J9K0-F1
#
_cell.length_a   1.000
_cell.length_b   1.000
_cell.length_c   1.000
_cell.angle_alpha   90.00
_cell.angle_beta   90.00
_cell.angle_gamma   90.00
#
_symmetry.space_group_name_H-M   'P 1'
#
loop_
_entity.id
_entity.type
_entity.pdbx_description
1 polymer ?
#
loop_
_entity_poly.entity_id
_entity_poly.type
_entity_poly.pdbx_seq_one_letter_code
_entity_poly.pdbx_strand_id
1 'polypeptide(L)'
;MIDEAFIDRVDLKQFIGLPNEECIYEIYKNCIDELIEKEIIRLSTKIPNYERAKKLTKSYKDDDKEEYINGYTLLKCAKLSEGFSGRCLRRIPFQAYAYFCQATLRFYNCTNNNQEKVLISLEEFFIALQKAIHKETINKSKLSEQKNTKS
;
A
#
# COMPACT_ATOMS: atom_id res chain seq x y z
N MET A 1 18.36 11.51 -20.90
CA MET A 1 19.14 12.72 -20.65
C MET A 1 18.25 13.89 -21.01
N ILE A 2 18.08 14.87 -20.12
CA ILE A 2 17.37 16.12 -20.43
C ILE A 2 18.40 17.05 -21.09
N ASP A 3 17.98 17.78 -22.12
CA ASP A 3 18.82 18.74 -22.84
C ASP A 3 19.13 19.97 -21.96
N GLU A 4 20.38 20.42 -21.96
CA GLU A 4 20.81 21.63 -21.26
C GLU A 4 20.04 22.87 -21.73
N ALA A 5 19.70 22.95 -23.01
CA ALA A 5 18.91 24.06 -23.55
C ALA A 5 17.49 24.11 -22.98
N PHE A 6 16.95 22.97 -22.52
CA PHE A 6 15.67 22.93 -21.81
C PHE A 6 15.79 23.40 -20.36
N ILE A 7 16.90 23.07 -19.68
CA ILE A 7 17.16 23.50 -18.31
C ILE A 7 17.37 25.02 -18.23
N ASP A 8 18.03 25.60 -19.23
CA ASP A 8 18.34 27.02 -19.27
C ASP A 8 17.09 27.91 -19.50
N ARG A 9 16.02 27.32 -20.03
CA ARG A 9 14.77 28.02 -20.39
C ARG A 9 13.61 27.84 -19.39
N VAL A 10 13.81 27.14 -18.27
CA VAL A 10 12.75 26.96 -17.26
C VAL A 10 12.90 27.96 -16.12
N ASP A 11 11.78 28.56 -15.73
CA ASP A 11 11.73 29.48 -14.59
C ASP A 11 11.90 28.75 -13.24
N LEU A 12 11.48 27.48 -13.16
CA LEU A 12 11.59 26.65 -11.96
C LEU A 12 12.01 25.22 -12.29
N LYS A 13 13.12 24.80 -11.69
CA LYS A 13 13.62 23.42 -11.73
C LYS A 13 13.46 22.78 -10.36
N GLN A 14 12.54 21.82 -10.24
CA GLN A 14 12.34 21.06 -9.01
C GLN A 14 12.64 19.58 -9.25
N PHE A 15 13.52 19.01 -8.43
CA PHE A 15 13.67 17.56 -8.34
C PHE A 15 12.65 17.01 -7.34
N ILE A 16 11.88 16.01 -7.76
CA ILE A 16 10.96 15.26 -6.90
C ILE A 16 11.53 13.85 -6.72
N GLY A 17 12.00 13.58 -5.50
CA GLY A 17 12.57 12.29 -5.14
C GLY A 17 11.53 11.18 -4.98
N LEU A 18 11.97 10.05 -4.42
CA LEU A 18 11.06 8.99 -4.02
C LEU A 18 10.16 9.46 -2.85
N PRO A 19 8.93 8.94 -2.75
CA PRO A 19 8.04 9.22 -1.62
C PRO A 19 8.71 8.90 -0.27
N ASN A 20 8.54 9.78 0.71
CA ASN A 20 8.92 9.53 2.11
C ASN A 20 7.88 8.64 2.82
N GLU A 21 8.17 8.19 4.05
CA GLU A 21 7.28 7.30 4.84
C GLU A 21 5.84 7.81 4.92
N GLU A 22 5.66 9.11 5.21
CA GLU A 22 4.34 9.76 5.28
C GLU A 22 3.59 9.67 3.94
N CYS A 23 4.24 10.04 2.85
CA CYS A 23 3.65 9.99 1.52
C CYS A 23 3.29 8.55 1.12
N ILE A 24 4.14 7.57 1.45
CA ILE A 24 3.87 6.14 1.21
C ILE A 24 2.61 5.72 1.99
N TYR A 25 2.55 6.06 3.27
CA TYR A 25 1.41 5.76 4.14
C TYR A 25 0.11 6.32 3.56
N GLU A 26 0.09 7.60 3.20
CA GLU A 26 -1.09 8.28 2.66
C GLU A 26 -1.49 7.73 1.28
N ILE A 27 -0.53 7.33 0.44
CA ILE A 27 -0.84 6.64 -0.83
C ILE A 27 -1.58 5.34 -0.56
N TYR A 28 -1.08 4.48 0.35
CA TYR A 28 -1.77 3.22 0.66
C TYR A 28 -3.12 3.45 1.33
N LYS A 29 -3.19 4.38 2.28
CA LYS A 29 -4.45 4.74 2.94
C LYS A 29 -5.50 5.14 1.91
N ASN A 30 -5.18 6.05 1.00
CA ASN A 30 -6.10 6.49 -0.05
C ASN A 30 -6.53 5.34 -0.97
N CYS A 31 -5.61 4.44 -1.33
CA CYS A 31 -5.97 3.24 -2.09
C CYS A 31 -6.90 2.30 -1.32
N ILE A 32 -6.71 2.13 -0.01
CA ILE A 32 -7.57 1.29 0.82
C ILE A 32 -8.94 1.95 1.01
N ASP A 33 -8.99 3.26 1.25
CA ASP A 33 -10.22 4.04 1.36
C ASP A 33 -11.06 3.92 0.08
N GLU A 34 -10.43 3.99 -1.10
CA GLU A 34 -11.12 3.75 -2.39
C GLU A 34 -11.70 2.33 -2.48
N LEU A 35 -10.94 1.31 -2.05
CA LEU A 35 -11.43 -0.08 -2.05
C LEU A 35 -12.57 -0.31 -1.05
N ILE A 36 -12.60 0.44 0.05
CA ILE A 36 -13.72 0.47 1.00
C ILE A 36 -14.93 1.15 0.35
N GLU A 37 -14.74 2.31 -0.29
CA GLU A 37 -15.80 3.06 -0.98
C GLU A 37 -16.47 2.24 -2.08
N LYS A 38 -15.71 1.40 -2.80
CA LYS A 38 -16.25 0.49 -3.83
C LYS A 38 -16.79 -0.82 -3.29
N GLU A 39 -16.92 -0.95 -1.97
CA GLU A 39 -17.41 -2.15 -1.29
C GLU A 39 -16.65 -3.39 -1.77
N ILE A 40 -15.32 -3.30 -1.81
CA ILE A 40 -14.42 -4.43 -2.04
C ILE A 40 -13.86 -4.91 -0.70
N ILE A 41 -13.53 -3.96 0.18
CA ILE A 41 -13.08 -4.21 1.55
C ILE A 41 -14.20 -3.82 2.51
N ARG A 42 -14.55 -4.73 3.43
CA ARG A 42 -15.41 -4.42 4.56
C ARG A 42 -14.61 -3.66 5.62
N LEU A 43 -15.04 -2.44 5.91
CA LEU A 43 -14.47 -1.65 6.99
C LEU A 43 -14.94 -2.18 8.35
N SER A 44 -13.99 -2.41 9.25
CA SER A 44 -14.25 -2.59 10.69
C SER A 44 -14.18 -1.26 11.41
N THR A 45 -13.02 -0.61 11.34
CA THR A 45 -12.73 0.69 11.96
C THR A 45 -11.86 1.53 11.04
N LYS A 46 -12.06 2.85 11.08
CA LYS A 46 -11.35 3.83 10.24
C LYS A 46 -9.83 3.69 10.37
N ILE A 47 -9.13 3.86 9.25
CA ILE A 47 -7.67 3.97 9.23
C ILE A 47 -7.29 5.42 9.55
N PRO A 48 -6.48 5.70 10.59
CA PRO A 48 -6.05 7.06 10.90
C PRO A 48 -5.17 7.63 9.79
N ASN A 49 -5.09 8.96 9.68
CA ASN A 49 -4.03 9.60 8.88
C ASN A 49 -2.65 9.41 9.51
N TYR A 50 -1.58 9.70 8.77
CA TYR A 50 -0.20 9.47 9.21
C TYR A 50 0.10 10.15 10.55
N GLU A 51 -0.27 11.42 10.70
CA GLU A 51 -0.07 12.19 11.92
C GLU A 51 -0.73 11.54 13.15
N ARG A 52 -1.99 11.12 13.03
CA ARG A 52 -2.71 10.41 14.10
C ARG A 52 -2.08 9.06 14.37
N ALA A 53 -1.70 8.30 13.35
CA ALA A 53 -1.04 7.01 13.50
C ALA A 53 0.28 7.15 14.28
N LYS A 54 1.12 8.13 13.94
CA LYS A 54 2.38 8.41 14.64
C LYS A 54 2.15 8.86 16.08
N LYS A 55 1.12 9.66 16.36
CA LYS A 55 0.76 10.04 17.73
C LYS A 55 0.32 8.83 18.56
N LEU A 56 -0.51 7.96 17.98
CA LEU A 56 -0.98 6.73 18.61
C LEU A 56 0.16 5.78 18.99
N THR A 57 1.25 5.73 18.19
CA THR A 57 2.43 4.93 18.58
C THR A 57 3.16 5.41 19.84
N LYS A 58 2.92 6.65 20.29
CA LYS A 58 3.57 7.25 21.47
C LYS A 58 2.64 7.35 22.67
N SER A 59 1.35 7.54 22.42
CA SER A 59 0.34 7.77 23.46
C SER A 59 -0.89 6.92 23.17
N TYR A 60 -0.70 5.60 23.25
CA TYR A 60 -1.76 4.61 23.09
C TYR A 60 -2.70 4.61 24.30
N LYS A 61 -4.00 4.47 24.03
CA LYS A 61 -5.06 4.24 25.03
C LYS A 61 -5.90 3.05 24.57
N ASP A 62 -6.43 2.27 25.51
CA ASP A 62 -7.20 1.07 25.15
C ASP A 62 -8.47 1.36 24.35
N ASP A 63 -9.08 2.53 24.54
CA ASP A 63 -10.24 2.97 23.74
C ASP A 63 -9.90 3.13 22.24
N ASP A 64 -8.63 3.34 21.90
CA ASP A 64 -8.13 3.54 20.54
C ASP A 64 -7.58 2.25 19.90
N LYS A 65 -7.86 1.07 20.49
CA LYS A 65 -7.22 -0.20 20.11
C LYS A 65 -7.25 -0.51 18.61
N GLU A 66 -8.42 -0.45 17.99
CA GLU A 66 -8.56 -0.80 16.57
C GLU A 66 -7.93 0.25 15.64
N GLU A 67 -8.10 1.55 15.96
CA GLU A 67 -7.47 2.65 15.21
C GLU A 67 -5.94 2.53 15.26
N TYR A 68 -5.39 2.22 16.44
CA TYR A 68 -3.98 1.95 16.64
C TYR A 68 -3.49 0.75 15.83
N ILE A 69 -4.20 -0.39 15.87
CA ILE A 69 -3.82 -1.60 15.11
C ILE A 69 -3.78 -1.29 13.60
N ASN A 70 -4.81 -0.63 13.07
CA ASN A 70 -4.88 -0.29 11.66
C ASN A 70 -3.78 0.68 11.25
N GLY A 71 -3.59 1.76 12.02
CA GLY A 71 -2.54 2.75 11.77
C GLY A 71 -1.13 2.16 11.88
N TYR A 72 -0.87 1.36 12.92
CA TYR A 72 0.43 0.72 13.11
C TYR A 72 0.75 -0.29 12.01
N THR A 73 -0.23 -1.09 11.59
CA THR A 73 -0.07 -2.05 10.49
C THR A 73 0.25 -1.34 9.18
N LEU A 74 -0.43 -0.23 8.90
CA LEU A 74 -0.17 0.56 7.70
C LEU A 74 1.18 1.30 7.75
N LEU A 75 1.61 1.79 8.92
CA LEU A 75 2.96 2.33 9.14
C LEU A 75 4.03 1.28 8.83
N LYS A 76 3.83 0.05 9.29
CA LYS A 76 4.73 -1.07 8.97
C LYS A 76 4.80 -1.33 7.46
N CYS A 77 3.65 -1.32 6.77
CA CYS A 77 3.61 -1.47 5.32
C CYS A 77 4.35 -0.33 4.59
N ALA A 78 4.21 0.91 5.08
CA ALA A 78 4.90 2.06 4.53
C ALA A 78 6.42 1.91 4.65
N LYS A 79 6.91 1.54 5.85
CA LYS A 79 8.33 1.29 6.09
C LYS A 79 8.90 0.16 5.24
N LEU A 80 8.15 -0.93 5.05
CA LEU A 80 8.55 -2.03 4.16
C LEU A 80 8.60 -1.65 2.68
N SER A 81 7.99 -0.52 2.31
CA SER A 81 7.90 -0.03 0.93
C SER A 81 8.83 1.15 0.64
N GLU A 82 9.75 1.47 1.54
CA GLU A 82 10.79 2.46 1.31
C GLU A 82 11.58 2.15 0.03
N GLY A 83 11.90 3.19 -0.75
CA GLY A 83 12.58 3.03 -2.04
C GLY A 83 11.65 2.62 -3.21
N PHE A 84 10.34 2.54 -2.99
CA PHE A 84 9.37 2.32 -4.07
C PHE A 84 8.96 3.65 -4.70
N SER A 85 8.75 3.66 -6.02
CA SER A 85 8.23 4.84 -6.72
C SER A 85 6.73 4.98 -6.50
N GLY A 86 6.19 6.19 -6.65
CA GLY A 86 4.73 6.42 -6.55
C GLY A 86 3.91 5.51 -7.46
N ARG A 87 4.42 5.19 -8.67
CA ARG A 87 3.79 4.23 -9.59
C ARG A 87 3.77 2.81 -9.02
N CYS A 88 4.86 2.38 -8.40
CA CYS A 88 4.96 1.08 -7.75
C CYS A 88 3.98 0.98 -6.58
N LEU A 89 3.95 2.01 -5.72
CA LEU A 89 3.07 2.07 -4.55
C LEU A 89 1.59 1.97 -4.93
N ARG A 90 1.14 2.70 -5.96
CA ARG A 90 -0.26 2.63 -6.41
C ARG A 90 -0.65 1.29 -7.05
N ARG A 91 0.33 0.53 -7.57
CA ARG A 91 0.11 -0.79 -8.17
C ARG A 91 -0.04 -1.89 -7.11
N ILE A 92 0.66 -1.76 -5.99
CA ILE A 92 0.73 -2.80 -4.95
C ILE A 92 -0.65 -3.17 -4.37
N PRO A 93 -1.56 -2.23 -4.02
CA PRO A 93 -2.91 -2.56 -3.53
C PRO A 93 -3.72 -3.40 -4.52
N PHE A 94 -3.60 -3.10 -5.82
CA PHE A 94 -4.23 -3.91 -6.87
C PHE A 94 -3.63 -5.33 -6.92
N GLN A 95 -2.31 -5.46 -6.82
CA GLN A 95 -1.64 -6.77 -6.77
C GLN A 95 -1.99 -7.55 -5.50
N ALA A 96 -2.16 -6.88 -4.37
CA ALA A 96 -2.62 -7.46 -3.12
C ALA A 96 -3.98 -8.14 -3.31
N TYR A 97 -4.94 -7.38 -3.84
CA TYR A 97 -6.28 -7.87 -4.15
C TYR A 97 -6.24 -9.04 -5.16
N ALA A 98 -5.60 -8.83 -6.32
CA ALA A 98 -5.64 -9.79 -7.42
C ALA A 98 -4.94 -11.12 -7.08
N TYR A 99 -3.79 -11.08 -6.39
CA TYR A 99 -3.00 -12.29 -6.15
C TYR A 99 -3.29 -12.98 -4.83
N PHE A 100 -3.77 -12.26 -3.81
CA PHE A 100 -3.88 -12.81 -2.46
C PHE A 100 -5.29 -12.75 -1.88
N CYS A 101 -6.20 -11.95 -2.42
CA CYS A 101 -7.60 -11.90 -1.97
C CYS A 101 -8.58 -12.57 -2.94
N GLN A 102 -8.39 -12.40 -4.25
CA GLN A 102 -9.33 -12.89 -5.25
C GLN A 102 -9.43 -14.43 -5.27
N ALA A 103 -8.35 -15.13 -4.93
CA ALA A 103 -8.37 -16.58 -4.73
C ALA A 103 -9.34 -16.97 -3.61
N THR A 104 -9.24 -16.32 -2.45
CA THR A 104 -10.13 -16.51 -1.30
C THR A 104 -11.59 -16.26 -1.69
N LEU A 105 -11.88 -15.14 -2.35
CA LEU A 105 -13.24 -14.81 -2.82
C LEU A 105 -13.80 -15.84 -3.80
N ARG A 106 -12.98 -16.35 -4.72
CA ARG A 106 -13.41 -17.41 -5.67
C ARG A 106 -13.81 -18.70 -4.95
N PHE A 107 -13.05 -19.12 -3.93
CA PHE A 107 -13.38 -20.32 -3.15
C PHE A 107 -14.67 -20.16 -2.33
N TYR A 108 -14.91 -18.98 -1.74
CA TYR A 108 -16.16 -18.73 -1.02
C TYR A 108 -17.38 -18.67 -1.94
N ASN A 109 -17.26 -18.03 -3.10
CA ASN A 109 -18.38 -17.88 -4.03
C ASN A 109 -18.71 -19.16 -4.81
N CYS A 110 -17.78 -20.12 -4.92
CA CYS A 110 -18.09 -21.41 -5.56
C CYS A 110 -18.74 -22.43 -4.61
N THR A 111 -18.72 -22.18 -3.29
CA THR A 111 -19.27 -23.09 -2.27
C THR A 111 -20.60 -22.62 -1.69
N ASN A 112 -20.98 -21.36 -1.93
CA ASN A 112 -22.23 -20.78 -1.44
C ASN A 112 -23.17 -20.43 -2.61
N ASN A 113 -24.39 -20.97 -2.61
CA ASN A 113 -25.47 -20.58 -3.53
C ASN A 113 -26.08 -19.19 -3.21
N ASN A 114 -25.38 -18.35 -2.43
CA ASN A 114 -25.93 -17.12 -1.89
C ASN A 114 -25.81 -15.94 -2.86
N GLN A 115 -26.83 -15.09 -2.86
CA GLN A 115 -26.92 -13.85 -3.63
C GLN A 115 -26.07 -12.70 -3.05
N GLU A 116 -25.43 -12.88 -1.89
CA GLU A 116 -24.64 -11.82 -1.23
C GLU A 116 -23.16 -11.84 -1.64
N LYS A 117 -22.67 -10.67 -2.05
CA LYS A 117 -21.27 -10.40 -2.40
C LYS A 117 -20.40 -10.48 -1.13
N VAL A 118 -19.62 -11.56 -0.97
CA VAL A 118 -18.64 -11.66 0.12
C VAL A 118 -17.57 -10.58 -0.04
N LEU A 119 -17.35 -9.80 1.02
CA LEU A 119 -16.34 -8.74 1.09
C LEU A 119 -15.10 -9.23 1.84
N ILE A 120 -13.93 -8.72 1.45
CA ILE A 120 -12.67 -9.00 2.15
C ILE A 120 -12.62 -8.14 3.41
N SER A 121 -12.27 -8.71 4.56
CA SER A 121 -12.06 -7.88 5.76
C SER A 121 -10.79 -7.03 5.63
N LEU A 122 -10.76 -5.88 6.32
CA LEU A 122 -9.58 -5.02 6.33
C LEU A 122 -8.31 -5.76 6.82
N GLU A 123 -8.45 -6.66 7.80
CA GLU A 123 -7.34 -7.47 8.31
C GLU A 123 -6.78 -8.41 7.23
N GLU A 124 -7.64 -9.14 6.52
CA GLU A 124 -7.24 -10.00 5.40
C GLU A 124 -6.55 -9.18 4.30
N PHE A 125 -7.04 -7.97 4.04
CA PHE A 125 -6.42 -7.08 3.06
C PHE A 125 -5.03 -6.63 3.52
N PHE A 126 -4.81 -6.30 4.80
CA PHE A 126 -3.47 -5.96 5.30
C PHE A 126 -2.48 -7.12 5.16
N ILE A 127 -2.93 -8.36 5.37
CA ILE A 127 -2.10 -9.56 5.14
C ILE A 127 -1.74 -9.67 3.66
N ALA A 128 -2.72 -9.50 2.77
CA ALA A 128 -2.50 -9.50 1.32
C ALA A 128 -1.55 -8.38 0.87
N LEU A 129 -1.68 -7.19 1.46
CA LEU A 129 -0.83 -6.03 1.17
C LEU A 129 0.62 -6.32 1.55
N GLN A 130 0.88 -6.87 2.74
CA GLN A 130 2.22 -7.27 3.17
C GLN A 130 2.83 -8.33 2.24
N LYS A 131 2.05 -9.31 1.78
CA LYS A 131 2.50 -10.31 0.81
C LYS A 131 2.86 -9.68 -0.55
N ALA A 132 2.06 -8.72 -1.01
CA ALA A 132 2.32 -8.00 -2.26
C ALA A 132 3.59 -7.14 -2.19
N ILE A 133 3.79 -6.42 -1.07
CA ILE A 133 5.01 -5.64 -0.81
C ILE A 133 6.22 -6.57 -0.84
N HIS A 134 6.18 -7.68 -0.10
CA HIS A 134 7.29 -8.63 -0.05
C HIS A 134 7.62 -9.23 -1.43
N LYS A 135 6.59 -9.59 -2.21
CA LYS A 135 6.75 -10.05 -3.60
C LYS A 135 7.43 -8.99 -4.47
N GLU A 136 7.06 -7.72 -4.33
CA GLU A 136 7.68 -6.61 -5.07
C GLU A 136 9.14 -6.38 -4.64
N THR A 137 9.44 -6.45 -3.34
CA THR A 137 10.81 -6.35 -2.81
C THR A 137 11.72 -7.41 -3.44
N ILE A 138 11.27 -8.69 -3.45
CA ILE A 138 12.02 -9.78 -4.09
C ILE A 138 12.23 -9.52 -5.59
N ASN A 139 11.20 -9.05 -6.30
CA ASN A 139 11.32 -8.77 -7.73
C ASN A 139 12.34 -7.66 -8.00
N LYS A 140 12.37 -6.60 -7.19
CA LYS A 140 13.38 -5.54 -7.27
C LYS A 140 14.79 -6.07 -7.02
N SER A 141 14.99 -6.91 -6.00
CA SER A 141 16.31 -7.50 -5.70
C SER A 141 16.84 -8.36 -6.86
N LYS A 142 15.99 -9.21 -7.44
CA LYS A 142 16.36 -10.02 -8.63
C LYS A 142 16.74 -9.16 -9.84
N LEU A 143 16.04 -8.05 -10.05
CA LEU A 143 16.34 -7.13 -11.16
C LEU A 143 17.66 -6.37 -10.93
N SER A 144 18.03 -6.05 -9.69
CA SER A 144 19.34 -5.45 -9.40
C SER A 144 20.49 -6.43 -9.61
N GLU A 145 20.33 -7.70 -9.21
CA GLU A 145 21.35 -8.76 -9.41
C GLU A 145 21.62 -9.01 -10.91
N GLN A 146 20.56 -9.01 -11.74
CA GLN A 146 20.68 -9.18 -13.19
C GLN A 146 21.37 -8.00 -13.90
N LYS A 147 21.29 -6.79 -13.35
CA LYS A 147 22.01 -5.63 -13.90
C LYS A 147 23.50 -5.66 -13.56
N ASN A 148 23.84 -6.12 -12.36
CA ASN A 148 25.23 -6.21 -11.88
C ASN A 148 26.02 -7.34 -12.55
N THR A 149 25.35 -8.36 -13.10
CA THR A 149 25.98 -9.49 -13.81
C THR A 149 26.18 -9.23 -15.31
N LYS A 150 25.61 -8.15 -15.84
CA LYS A 150 25.70 -7.74 -17.26
C LYS A 150 26.55 -6.48 -17.48
N SER A 151 27.14 -5.94 -16.42
CA SER A 151 28.13 -4.84 -16.46
C SER A 151 29.50 -5.40 -16.14
#